data_AF-A0A3M0IXW9-F1
#
_entry.id   AF-A0A3M0IXW9-F1
#
_cell.length_a   1.000
_cell.length_b   1.000
_cell.length_c   1.000
_cell.angle_alpha   90.00
_cell.angle_beta   90.00
_cell.angle_gamma   90.00
#
_symmetry.space_group_name_H-M   'P 1'
#
loop_
_entity.id
_entity.type
_entity.pdbx_description
1 polymer ?
#
loop_
_entity_poly.entity_id
_entity_poly.type
_entity_poly.pdbx_seq_one_letter_code
_entity_poly.pdbx_strand_id
1 'polypeptide(L)'
;MPAEPRCRGVSEAPNVTTSATAIEIPSPKSFQPNGASEEVLRCEIEELKQKDLALDQEIAQLLSEGYSLEELDKHISLLHEYNEIKDAGQMLLGKLAVIRGVTTKQLYPEYDLELSD
;
A
#
# COMPACT_ATOMS: atom_id res chain seq x y z
N MET A 1 27.55 7.00 -36.94
CA MET A 1 27.54 7.60 -38.30
C MET A 1 27.30 6.47 -39.28
N PRO A 2 26.06 6.31 -39.77
CA PRO A 2 25.59 6.92 -41.04
C PRO A 2 24.19 7.58 -40.89
N ALA A 3 23.92 8.80 -41.39
CA ALA A 3 23.60 9.26 -42.76
C ALA A 3 22.13 9.01 -43.20
N GLU A 4 21.36 10.10 -43.40
CA GLU A 4 19.93 10.22 -43.80
C GLU A 4 19.65 9.81 -45.27
N PRO A 5 18.38 9.76 -45.75
CA PRO A 5 17.82 10.98 -46.38
C PRO A 5 16.29 11.23 -46.31
N ARG A 6 15.95 12.52 -46.20
CA ARG A 6 14.82 13.29 -46.77
C ARG A 6 13.73 12.59 -47.60
N CYS A 7 12.47 12.94 -47.33
CA CYS A 7 11.47 13.22 -48.37
C CYS A 7 10.62 14.45 -48.03
N ARG A 8 10.31 15.19 -49.11
CA ARG A 8 9.82 16.57 -49.20
C ARG A 8 8.31 16.55 -49.43
N GLY A 9 7.57 17.44 -48.76
CA GLY A 9 6.19 17.77 -49.11
C GLY A 9 5.98 19.27 -48.93
N VAL A 10 6.06 20.01 -50.04
CA VAL A 10 5.71 21.43 -50.14
C VAL A 10 4.23 21.52 -50.51
N SER A 11 3.48 22.41 -49.89
CA SER A 11 2.41 23.13 -50.60
C SER A 11 2.21 24.50 -49.96
N GLU A 12 2.02 25.48 -50.82
CA GLU A 12 2.25 26.91 -50.62
C GLU A 12 0.92 27.67 -50.75
N ALA A 13 0.66 28.61 -49.82
CA ALA A 13 -0.20 29.81 -49.88
C ALA A 13 -1.74 29.64 -50.15
N PRO A 14 -2.62 30.64 -49.86
CA PRO A 14 -2.36 32.09 -49.90
C PRO A 14 -2.93 32.98 -48.77
N ASN A 15 -2.43 34.21 -48.82
CA ASN A 15 -2.69 35.43 -48.06
C ASN A 15 -4.15 35.95 -48.16
N VAL A 16 -4.75 36.41 -47.06
CA VAL A 16 -5.89 37.36 -47.06
C VAL A 16 -5.81 38.35 -45.88
N THR A 17 -5.21 39.50 -46.16
CA THR A 17 -5.63 40.89 -45.88
C THR A 17 -6.86 41.14 -44.98
N THR A 18 -6.62 41.95 -43.93
CA THR A 18 -7.51 42.97 -43.32
C THR A 18 -8.83 42.54 -42.67
N SER A 19 -8.89 42.66 -41.34
CA SER A 19 -9.86 43.57 -40.71
C SER A 19 -9.49 43.83 -39.25
N ALA A 20 -9.27 45.10 -38.92
CA ALA A 20 -9.14 45.58 -37.55
C ALA A 20 -10.52 45.52 -36.90
N THR A 21 -10.73 44.57 -35.99
CA THR A 21 -11.91 44.54 -35.12
C THR A 21 -11.42 44.79 -33.70
N ALA A 22 -11.69 45.99 -33.20
CA ALA A 22 -11.48 46.32 -31.80
C ALA A 22 -12.33 45.37 -30.95
N ILE A 23 -11.68 44.48 -30.21
CA ILE A 23 -12.31 43.71 -29.14
C ILE A 23 -12.38 44.68 -27.96
N GLU A 24 -13.59 45.16 -27.64
CA GLU A 24 -13.85 45.80 -26.35
C GLU A 24 -13.55 44.77 -25.26
N ILE A 25 -12.44 44.97 -24.54
CA ILE A 25 -12.13 44.23 -23.33
C ILE A 25 -13.06 44.79 -22.25
N PRO A 26 -14.05 44.04 -21.73
CA PRO A 26 -14.82 44.53 -20.60
C PRO A 26 -13.88 44.55 -19.38
N SER A 27 -13.85 45.71 -18.72
CA SER A 27 -13.10 46.00 -17.49
C SER A 27 -13.05 44.84 -16.48
N PRO A 28 -11.97 44.75 -15.68
CA PRO A 28 -11.79 43.68 -14.71
C PRO A 28 -12.90 43.77 -13.67
N LYS A 29 -13.86 42.85 -13.73
CA LYS A 29 -14.74 42.62 -12.59
C LYS A 29 -13.86 42.10 -11.47
N SER A 30 -13.65 42.97 -10.49
CA SER A 30 -13.07 42.65 -9.20
C SER A 30 -13.61 41.31 -8.72
N PHE A 31 -12.75 40.29 -8.66
CA PHE A 31 -13.01 39.12 -7.84
C PHE A 31 -13.09 39.62 -6.41
N GLN A 32 -14.31 39.72 -5.90
CA GLN A 32 -14.55 39.93 -4.48
C GLN A 32 -13.96 38.70 -3.76
N PRO A 33 -13.10 38.87 -2.76
CA PRO A 33 -12.67 37.73 -1.97
C PRO A 33 -13.88 37.33 -1.14
N ASN A 34 -14.38 36.10 -1.32
CA ASN A 34 -15.17 35.45 -0.29
C ASN A 34 -14.21 35.21 0.90
N GLY A 35 -13.86 36.26 1.66
CA GLY A 35 -12.94 36.20 2.80
C GLY A 35 -13.41 35.13 3.79
N ALA A 36 -14.72 35.13 4.09
CA ALA A 36 -15.33 34.12 4.94
C ALA A 36 -15.13 32.67 4.44
N SER A 37 -15.00 32.46 3.13
CA SER A 37 -14.70 31.15 2.57
C SER A 37 -13.21 30.82 2.65
N GLU A 38 -12.32 31.80 2.54
CA GLU A 38 -10.88 31.62 2.67
C GLU A 38 -10.47 31.38 4.14
N GLU A 39 -11.08 32.07 5.09
CA GLU A 39 -10.85 31.84 6.53
C GLU A 39 -11.37 30.46 6.97
N VAL A 40 -12.55 30.04 6.50
CA VAL A 40 -13.07 28.69 6.75
C VAL A 40 -12.13 27.62 6.18
N LEU A 41 -11.64 27.82 4.95
CA LEU A 41 -10.66 26.89 4.34
C LEU A 41 -9.33 26.87 5.10
N ARG A 42 -8.87 28.00 5.64
CA ARG A 42 -7.66 28.05 6.47
C ARG A 42 -7.84 27.31 7.80
N CYS A 43 -8.98 27.47 8.45
CA CYS A 43 -9.33 26.70 9.64
C CYS A 43 -9.39 25.20 9.35
N GLU A 44 -10.02 24.79 8.24
CA GLU A 44 -10.08 23.39 7.82
C GLU A 44 -8.68 22.80 7.59
N ILE A 45 -7.78 23.56 6.95
CA ILE A 45 -6.38 23.15 6.75
C ILE A 45 -5.64 23.00 8.08
N GLU A 46 -5.86 23.89 9.04
CA GLU A 46 -5.25 23.77 10.37
C GLU A 46 -5.79 22.56 11.14
N GLU A 47 -7.10 22.31 11.09
CA GLU A 47 -7.69 21.12 11.70
C GLU A 47 -7.17 19.82 11.08
N LEU A 48 -7.05 19.78 9.75
CA LEU A 48 -6.50 18.61 9.05
C LEU A 48 -5.03 18.37 9.44
N LYS A 49 -4.23 19.43 9.53
CA LYS A 49 -2.83 19.32 10.00
C LYS A 49 -2.73 18.85 11.45
N GLN A 50 -3.64 19.29 12.32
CA GLN A 50 -3.68 18.80 13.69
C GLN A 50 -4.07 17.32 13.76
N LYS A 51 -5.01 16.88 12.93
CA LYS A 51 -5.40 15.46 12.80
C LYS A 51 -4.23 14.62 12.27
N ASP A 52 -3.54 15.09 11.24
CA ASP A 52 -2.34 14.42 10.72
C ASP A 52 -1.26 14.27 11.81
N LEU A 53 -0.98 15.34 12.56
CA LEU A 53 0.00 15.29 13.64
C LEU A 53 -0.40 14.31 14.75
N ALA A 54 -1.69 14.26 15.11
CA ALA A 54 -2.19 13.32 16.11
C ALA A 54 -2.06 11.87 15.64
N LEU A 55 -2.37 11.61 14.36
CA LEU A 55 -2.21 10.29 13.74
C LEU A 55 -0.74 9.88 13.67
N ASP A 56 0.17 10.79 13.31
CA ASP A 56 1.61 10.54 13.30
C ASP A 56 2.14 10.18 14.71
N GLN A 57 1.60 10.80 15.76
CA GLN A 57 1.93 10.48 17.15
C GLN A 57 1.43 9.09 17.55
N GLU A 58 0.20 8.74 17.17
CA GLU A 58 -0.37 7.41 17.42
C GLU A 58 0.42 6.30 16.70
N ILE A 59 0.78 6.54 15.43
CA ILE A 59 1.65 5.65 14.65
C ILE A 59 3.01 5.49 15.33
N ALA A 60 3.63 6.58 15.78
CA ALA A 60 4.92 6.53 16.46
C ALA A 60 4.84 5.78 17.79
N GLN A 61 3.75 5.94 18.53
CA GLN A 61 3.53 5.21 19.78
C GLN A 61 3.38 3.71 19.53
N LEU A 62 2.55 3.29 18.58
CA LEU A 62 2.36 1.88 18.21
C LEU A 62 3.67 1.23 17.73
N LEU A 63 4.48 1.94 16.95
CA LEU A 63 5.80 1.48 16.53
C LEU A 63 6.76 1.35 17.72
N SER A 64 6.71 2.27 18.68
CA SER A 64 7.55 2.22 19.90
C SER A 64 7.16 1.11 20.86
N GLU A 65 5.88 0.73 20.88
CA GLU A 65 5.34 -0.41 21.63
C GLU A 65 5.72 -1.76 20.99
N GLY A 66 6.36 -1.74 19.82
CA GLY A 66 6.91 -2.92 19.16
C GLY A 66 5.99 -3.52 18.10
N TYR A 67 4.78 -2.96 17.90
CA TYR A 67 3.83 -3.40 16.87
C TYR A 67 4.33 -3.05 15.46
N SER A 68 5.34 -3.78 15.01
CA SER A 68 5.87 -3.70 13.66
C SER A 68 5.29 -4.85 12.83
N LEU A 69 5.00 -4.56 11.56
CA LEU A 69 4.59 -5.59 10.59
C LEU A 69 5.62 -6.72 10.47
N GLU A 70 6.90 -6.42 10.73
CA GLU A 70 7.99 -7.39 10.69
C GLU A 70 7.91 -8.41 11.84
N GLU A 71 7.45 -8.00 13.04
CA GLU A 71 7.22 -8.94 14.14
C GLU A 71 6.03 -9.87 13.84
N LEU A 72 4.96 -9.32 13.26
CA LEU A 72 3.81 -10.12 12.85
C LEU A 72 4.19 -11.17 11.79
N ASP A 73 4.95 -10.77 10.78
CA ASP A 73 5.43 -11.67 9.73
C ASP A 73 6.37 -12.76 10.28
N LYS A 74 7.21 -12.41 11.26
CA LYS A 74 8.03 -13.38 12.01
C LYS A 74 7.16 -14.36 12.78
N HIS A 75 6.10 -13.90 13.44
CA HIS A 75 5.21 -14.76 14.20
C HIS A 75 4.41 -15.71 13.29
N ILE A 76 3.95 -15.23 12.13
CA ILE A 76 3.31 -16.03 11.10
C ILE A 76 4.27 -17.09 10.57
N SER A 77 5.51 -16.70 10.27
CA SER A 77 6.56 -17.62 9.79
C SER A 77 6.87 -18.72 10.80
N LEU A 78 7.04 -18.37 12.07
CA LEU A 78 7.28 -19.35 13.15
C LEU A 78 6.11 -20.31 13.33
N LEU A 79 4.87 -19.84 13.18
CA LEU A 79 3.69 -20.68 13.26
C LEU A 79 3.63 -21.68 12.10
N HIS A 80 3.99 -21.26 10.89
CA HIS A 80 4.10 -22.15 9.74
C HIS A 80 5.21 -23.19 9.92
N GLU A 81 6.40 -22.78 10.35
CA GLU A 81 7.51 -23.69 10.61
C GLU A 81 7.17 -24.72 11.71
N TYR A 82 6.53 -24.27 12.79
CA TYR A 82 6.02 -25.18 13.83
C TYR A 82 5.02 -26.19 13.28
N ASN A 83 4.03 -25.73 12.51
CA ASN A 83 3.02 -26.61 11.93
C ASN A 83 3.63 -27.60 10.94
N GLU A 84 4.59 -27.19 10.11
CA GLU A 84 5.30 -28.08 9.18
C GLU A 84 6.04 -29.19 9.92
N ILE A 85 6.75 -28.85 11.00
CA ILE A 85 7.46 -29.83 11.84
C ILE A 85 6.45 -30.76 12.55
N LYS A 86 5.37 -30.21 13.11
CA LYS A 86 4.29 -30.97 13.75
C LYS A 86 3.66 -31.97 12.78
N ASP A 87 3.35 -31.54 11.56
CA ASP A 87 2.73 -32.38 10.53
C ASP A 87 3.69 -33.47 10.05
N ALA A 88 4.98 -33.15 9.87
CA ALA A 88 6.01 -34.14 9.54
C ALA A 88 6.16 -35.19 10.66
N GLY A 89 6.15 -34.75 11.92
CA GLY A 89 6.17 -35.62 13.09
C GLY A 89 4.97 -36.55 13.17
N GLN A 90 3.76 -36.01 12.99
CA GLN A 90 2.52 -36.80 12.97
C GLN A 90 2.48 -37.79 11.80
N MET A 91 2.97 -37.39 10.62
CA MET A 91 3.08 -38.30 9.47
C MET A 91 4.03 -39.47 9.78
N LEU A 92 5.18 -39.19 10.39
CA LEU A 92 6.14 -40.23 10.78
C LEU A 92 5.54 -41.15 11.85
N LEU A 93 4.88 -40.58 12.85
CA LEU A 93 4.22 -41.33 13.92
C LEU A 93 3.09 -42.22 13.38
N GLY A 94 2.32 -41.73 12.40
CA GLY A 94 1.30 -42.50 11.70
C GLY A 94 1.89 -43.69 10.95
N LYS A 95 3.00 -43.50 10.23
CA LYS A 95 3.71 -44.61 9.56
C LYS A 95 4.26 -45.62 10.57
N LEU A 96 4.82 -45.15 11.69
CA LEU A 96 5.35 -46.00 12.74
C LEU A 96 4.25 -46.83 13.41
N ALA A 97 3.09 -46.23 13.66
CA ALA A 97 1.92 -46.90 14.22
C ALA A 97 1.46 -48.06 13.33
N VAL A 98 1.39 -47.83 12.01
CA VAL A 98 1.05 -48.86 11.01
C VAL A 98 2.06 -50.02 11.03
N ILE A 99 3.35 -49.72 11.07
CA ILE A 99 4.41 -50.76 11.09
C ILE A 99 4.34 -51.59 12.37
N ARG A 100 4.10 -50.94 13.52
CA ARG A 100 3.99 -51.61 14.83
C ARG A 100 2.63 -52.27 15.07
N GLY A 101 1.63 -52.01 14.24
CA GLY A 101 0.27 -52.49 14.42
C GLY A 101 -0.44 -51.89 15.64
N VAL A 102 0.03 -50.73 16.11
CA VAL A 102 -0.55 -50.01 17.27
C VAL A 102 -1.30 -48.78 16.78
N THR A 103 -2.14 -48.19 17.63
CA THR A 103 -2.80 -46.92 17.32
C THR A 103 -1.85 -45.76 17.59
N THR A 104 -1.97 -44.67 16.83
CA THR A 104 -1.13 -43.48 17.02
C THR A 104 -1.20 -42.97 18.45
N LYS A 105 -2.38 -42.99 19.08
CA LYS A 105 -2.60 -42.59 20.48
C LYS A 105 -1.77 -43.37 21.50
N GLN A 106 -1.44 -44.63 21.22
CA GLN A 106 -0.62 -45.45 22.12
C GLN A 106 0.86 -45.05 22.07
N LEU A 107 1.31 -44.42 20.98
CA LEU A 107 2.68 -43.95 20.83
C LEU A 107 2.91 -42.58 21.50
N TYR A 108 1.86 -41.78 21.73
CA TYR A 108 2.02 -40.44 22.30
C TYR A 108 2.73 -40.46 23.67
N PRO A 109 2.34 -41.31 24.63
CA PRO A 109 3.05 -41.43 25.91
C PRO A 109 4.47 -41.99 25.80
N GLU A 110 4.78 -42.78 24.76
CA GLU A 110 6.13 -43.32 24.54
C GLU A 110 7.12 -42.27 24.05
N TYR A 111 6.62 -41.23 23.38
CA TYR A 111 7.40 -40.14 22.79
C TYR A 111 7.25 -38.81 23.53
N ASP A 112 6.70 -38.83 24.75
CA ASP A 112 6.46 -37.64 25.57
C ASP A 112 5.61 -36.57 24.85
N LEU A 113 4.69 -37.03 24.00
CA LEU A 113 3.75 -36.17 23.28
C LEU A 113 2.46 -36.05 24.10
N GLU A 114 2.14 -34.83 24.52
CA GLU A 114 0.84 -34.53 25.10
C GLU A 114 -0.24 -34.40 23.99
N LEU A 115 -1.48 -34.77 24.30
CA LEU A 115 -2.63 -34.52 23.43
C LEU A 115 -3.19 -33.09 23.59
N SER A 116 -2.54 -32.27 24.41
CA SER A 116 -2.86 -30.85 24.61
C SER A 116 -2.38 -30.08 23.38
N ASP A 117 -3.31 -29.59 22.56
CA ASP A 117 -3.04 -28.44 21.67
C ASP A 117 -3.11 -27.13 22.48
#